data_AF-A0A6P0UD88-F1
#
_entry.id   AF-A0A6P0UD88-F1
#
_cell.length_a   1.000
_cell.length_b   1.000
_cell.length_c   1.000
_cell.angle_alpha   90.00
_cell.angle_beta   90.00
_cell.angle_gamma   90.00
#
_symmetry.space_group_name_H-M   'P 1'
#
loop_
_entity.id
_entity.type
_entity.pdbx_description
1 polymer ?
#
loop_
_entity_poly.entity_id
_entity_poly.type
_entity_poly.pdbx_seq_one_letter_code
_entity_poly.pdbx_strand_id
1 'polypeptide(L)'
;MIEKTLWRSNFKKSDDTLIITEAPIDAISYEVIHNLSSASYVATCGGFSSSQSDMIKDFVEGFSQFKKIIIATDNNAGGNQIAERLFHIIETSKFNGSINRHSPSKESHDWSNVLMG
;
A
#
# COMPACT_ATOMS: atom_id res chain seq x y z
N MET A 1 1.74 22.77 -10.19
CA MET A 1 0.96 21.55 -9.87
C MET A 1 1.22 21.23 -8.41
N ILE A 2 0.19 20.97 -7.60
CA ILE A 2 0.37 20.55 -6.20
C ILE A 2 0.73 19.07 -6.24
N GLU A 3 1.91 18.74 -5.75
CA GLU A 3 2.37 17.35 -5.63
C GLU A 3 1.63 16.70 -4.46
N LYS A 4 0.88 15.63 -4.73
CA LYS A 4 0.14 14.92 -3.68
C LYS A 4 1.13 14.11 -2.84
N THR A 5 1.17 14.37 -1.54
CA THR A 5 1.96 13.56 -0.60
C THR A 5 1.28 12.21 -0.36
N LEU A 6 2.07 11.23 0.09
CA LEU A 6 1.51 9.97 0.60
C LEU A 6 0.61 10.24 1.81
N TRP A 7 -0.53 9.57 1.87
CA TRP A 7 -1.27 9.45 3.13
C TRP A 7 -0.70 8.27 3.93
N ARG A 8 -0.70 8.36 5.26
CA ARG A 8 -0.28 7.27 6.14
C ARG A 8 -1.14 7.19 7.39
N SER A 9 -1.31 6.00 7.93
CA SER A 9 -1.86 5.80 9.27
C SER A 9 -0.90 6.26 10.36
N ASN A 10 -1.36 6.21 11.60
CA ASN A 10 -0.42 6.23 12.73
C ASN A 10 0.49 5.00 12.65
N PHE A 11 1.75 5.18 13.03
CA PHE A 11 2.78 4.16 12.95
C PHE A 11 3.17 3.71 14.36
N LYS A 12 3.15 2.40 14.64
CA LYS A 12 3.65 1.85 15.90
C LYS A 12 4.95 1.10 15.65
N LYS A 13 5.90 1.21 16.58
CA LYS A 13 7.18 0.47 16.49
C LYS A 13 7.01 -1.05 16.44
N SER A 14 5.89 -1.56 16.94
CA SER A 14 5.55 -2.98 16.91
C SER A 14 5.01 -3.46 15.57
N ASP A 15 4.59 -2.55 14.69
CA ASP A 15 4.01 -2.91 13.40
C ASP A 15 5.10 -3.53 12.50
N ASP A 16 4.84 -4.72 12.01
CA ASP A 16 5.76 -5.50 11.16
C ASP A 16 5.22 -5.75 9.75
N THR A 17 3.98 -5.31 9.49
CA THR A 17 3.36 -5.34 8.16
C THR A 17 3.06 -3.93 7.68
N LEU A 18 3.43 -3.63 6.43
CA LEU A 18 3.04 -2.41 5.74
C LEU A 18 1.99 -2.74 4.66
N ILE A 19 0.86 -2.04 4.69
CA ILE A 19 -0.19 -2.12 3.69
C ILE A 19 -0.12 -0.88 2.81
N ILE A 20 -0.06 -1.06 1.49
CA ILE A 20 -0.02 0.05 0.51
C ILE A 20 -1.27 0.00 -0.35
N THR A 21 -2.07 1.06 -0.38
CA THR A 21 -3.32 1.17 -1.16
C THR A 21 -3.30 2.34 -2.14
N GLU A 22 -4.31 2.43 -3.00
CA GLU A 22 -4.45 3.52 -3.98
C GLU A 22 -5.03 4.79 -3.33
N ALA A 23 -6.06 4.64 -2.48
CA ALA A 23 -6.65 5.74 -1.75
C ALA A 23 -6.72 5.46 -0.23
N PRO A 24 -6.81 6.53 0.59
CA PRO A 24 -6.99 6.38 2.05
C PRO A 24 -8.25 5.60 2.43
N ILE A 25 -9.32 5.72 1.65
CA ILE A 25 -10.56 4.98 1.91
C ILE A 25 -10.36 3.47 1.78
N ASP A 26 -9.51 3.02 0.85
CA ASP A 26 -9.17 1.61 0.70
C ASP A 26 -8.33 1.12 1.87
N ALA A 27 -7.40 1.93 2.38
CA ALA A 27 -6.62 1.58 3.57
C ALA A 27 -7.51 1.37 4.79
N ILE A 28 -8.45 2.29 5.02
CA ILE A 28 -9.43 2.18 6.11
C ILE A 28 -10.32 0.95 5.90
N SER A 29 -10.80 0.73 4.68
CA SER A 29 -11.66 -0.42 4.37
C SER A 29 -10.93 -1.74 4.58
N TYR A 30 -9.66 -1.82 4.16
CA TYR A 30 -8.81 -2.99 4.34
C TYR A 30 -8.59 -3.32 5.83
N GLU A 31 -8.33 -2.30 6.66
CA GLU A 31 -8.21 -2.49 8.11
C GLU A 31 -9.52 -3.01 8.72
N VAL A 32 -10.68 -2.48 8.32
CA VAL A 32 -11.98 -2.94 8.85
C VAL A 32 -12.27 -4.39 8.44
N ILE A 33 -11.95 -4.76 7.20
CA ILE A 33 -12.19 -6.12 6.66
C ILE A 33 -11.25 -7.14 7.30
N HIS A 34 -9.97 -6.82 7.45
CA HIS A 34 -8.93 -7.78 7.82
C HIS A 34 -8.44 -7.68 9.27
N ASN A 35 -8.68 -6.56 9.95
CA ASN A 35 -8.38 -6.29 11.35
C ASN A 35 -6.99 -6.79 11.77
N LEU A 36 -5.95 -6.27 11.11
CA LEU A 36 -4.58 -6.74 11.29
C LEU A 36 -3.99 -6.16 12.57
N SER A 37 -3.52 -7.03 13.47
CA SER A 37 -3.03 -6.62 14.80
C SER A 37 -1.70 -5.84 14.81
N SER A 38 -0.96 -5.86 13.70
CA SER A 38 0.41 -5.35 13.58
C SER A 38 0.64 -4.80 12.17
N ALA A 39 -0.11 -3.76 11.81
CA ALA A 39 -0.09 -3.20 10.47
C ALA A 39 -0.07 -1.67 10.49
N SER A 40 0.75 -1.12 9.59
CA SER A 40 0.76 0.28 9.23
C SER A 40 0.27 0.44 7.78
N TYR A 41 -0.36 1.56 7.47
CA TYR A 41 -1.01 1.79 6.19
C TYR A 41 -0.44 3.03 5.50
N VAL A 42 -0.29 2.95 4.17
CA VAL A 42 0.10 4.05 3.29
C VAL A 42 -0.82 4.04 2.07
N ALA A 43 -1.22 5.21 1.57
CA ALA A 43 -1.93 5.33 0.30
C ALA A 43 -1.19 6.25 -0.68
N THR A 44 -1.14 5.84 -1.95
CA THR A 44 -0.44 6.57 -3.03
C THR A 44 -1.20 7.80 -3.51
N CYS A 45 -2.50 7.89 -3.22
CA CYS A 45 -3.39 9.00 -3.58
C CYS A 45 -3.42 9.30 -5.10
N GLY A 46 -3.37 8.23 -5.92
CA GLY A 46 -3.40 8.29 -7.38
C GLY A 46 -2.09 8.76 -8.02
N GLY A 47 -0.99 8.63 -7.30
CA GLY A 47 0.27 9.23 -7.68
C GLY A 47 1.40 8.24 -7.93
N PHE A 48 2.09 8.46 -9.05
CA PHE A 48 3.29 7.76 -9.48
C PHE A 48 4.25 8.72 -10.19
N SER A 49 4.47 9.91 -9.63
CA SER A 49 5.64 10.73 -10.01
C SER A 49 6.93 10.05 -9.54
N SER A 50 8.08 10.48 -10.06
CA SER A 50 9.39 10.01 -9.57
C SER A 50 9.57 10.30 -8.07
N SER A 51 9.17 11.50 -7.64
CA SER A 51 9.18 11.92 -6.23
C SER A 51 8.35 11.02 -5.31
N GLN A 52 7.19 10.52 -5.76
CA GLN A 52 6.39 9.58 -4.95
C GLN A 52 7.01 8.19 -4.91
N SER A 53 7.66 7.75 -5.99
CA SER A 53 8.47 6.53 -5.94
C SER A 53 9.58 6.65 -4.90
N ASP A 54 10.27 7.79 -4.86
CA ASP A 54 11.34 8.06 -3.89
C ASP A 54 10.78 8.11 -2.46
N MET A 55 9.62 8.75 -2.24
CA MET A 55 8.96 8.75 -0.92
C MET A 55 8.60 7.34 -0.43
N ILE A 56 8.09 6.47 -1.31
CA ILE A 56 7.75 5.09 -0.95
C ILE A 56 9.03 4.32 -0.61
N LYS A 57 10.09 4.47 -1.41
CA LYS A 57 11.38 3.86 -1.17
C LYS A 57 11.99 4.31 0.16
N ASP A 58 12.05 5.61 0.40
CA ASP A 58 12.56 6.21 1.64
C ASP A 58 11.75 5.76 2.85
N PHE A 59 10.42 5.67 2.72
CA PHE A 59 9.56 5.16 3.76
C PHE A 59 9.91 3.70 4.10
N VAL A 60 9.96 2.82 3.09
CA VAL A 60 10.26 1.40 3.32
C VAL A 60 11.67 1.20 3.88
N GLU A 61 12.67 1.94 3.40
CA GLU A 61 14.04 1.86 3.92
C GLU A 61 14.19 2.45 5.32
N GLY A 62 13.36 3.43 5.69
CA GLY A 62 13.36 4.06 7.00
C GLY A 62 12.83 3.19 8.14
N PHE A 63 12.15 2.08 7.81
CA PHE A 63 11.48 1.21 8.79
C PHE A 63 11.92 -0.26 8.64
N SER A 64 13.06 -0.58 9.25
CA SER A 64 13.63 -1.95 9.22
C SER A 64 12.82 -3.01 9.98
N GLN A 65 11.81 -2.61 10.76
CA GLN A 65 10.94 -3.55 11.47
C GLN A 65 9.94 -4.26 10.55
N PHE A 66 9.67 -3.71 9.36
CA PHE A 66 8.75 -4.35 8.44
C PHE A 66 9.33 -5.66 7.92
N LYS A 67 8.55 -6.73 8.05
CA LYS A 67 8.84 -8.08 7.54
C LYS A 67 7.99 -8.44 6.33
N LYS A 68 6.87 -7.73 6.16
CA LYS A 68 5.90 -7.98 5.11
C LYS A 68 5.37 -6.66 4.55
N ILE A 69 5.26 -6.60 3.23
CA ILE A 69 4.51 -5.57 2.51
C ILE A 69 3.35 -6.24 1.77
N ILE A 70 2.16 -5.68 1.92
CA ILE A 70 0.97 -6.05 1.15
C ILE A 70 0.58 -4.87 0.28
N ILE A 71 0.62 -5.08 -1.03
CA ILE A 71 0.12 -4.14 -2.03
C ILE A 71 -1.36 -4.45 -2.23
N ALA A 72 -2.22 -3.67 -1.60
CA ALA A 72 -3.67 -3.83 -1.56
C ALA A 72 -4.35 -2.91 -2.60
N THR A 73 -4.21 -3.25 -3.88
CA THR A 73 -4.72 -2.47 -5.02
C THR A 73 -6.00 -3.05 -5.60
N ASP A 74 -6.68 -2.26 -6.44
CA ASP A 74 -7.93 -2.64 -7.08
C ASP A 74 -7.76 -3.88 -7.97
N ASN A 75 -8.84 -4.62 -8.16
CA ASN A 75 -8.88 -5.75 -9.10
C ASN A 75 -9.25 -5.27 -10.51
N ASN A 76 -8.42 -4.41 -11.08
CA ASN A 76 -8.58 -3.89 -12.44
C ASN A 76 -7.20 -3.63 -13.09
N ALA A 77 -7.19 -3.21 -14.36
CA ALA A 77 -5.97 -2.93 -15.10
C ALA A 77 -5.12 -1.80 -14.48
N GLY A 78 -5.76 -0.79 -13.89
CA GLY A 78 -5.07 0.28 -13.16
C GLY A 78 -4.36 -0.27 -11.92
N GLY A 79 -5.09 -0.98 -11.06
CA GLY A 79 -4.54 -1.60 -9.85
C GLY A 79 -3.43 -2.62 -10.15
N ASN A 80 -3.45 -3.29 -11.31
CA ASN A 80 -2.36 -4.14 -11.79
C ASN A 80 -1.08 -3.32 -12.06
N GLN A 81 -1.19 -2.25 -12.85
CA GLN A 81 -0.05 -1.38 -13.21
C GLN A 81 0.57 -0.72 -11.98
N ILE A 82 -0.28 -0.28 -11.05
CA ILE A 82 0.10 0.31 -9.77
C ILE A 82 0.88 -0.71 -8.95
N ALA A 83 0.39 -1.95 -8.86
CA ALA A 83 1.07 -3.00 -8.14
C ALA A 83 2.43 -3.35 -8.75
N GLU A 84 2.52 -3.53 -10.07
CA GLU A 84 3.79 -3.80 -10.76
C GLU A 84 4.84 -2.71 -10.48
N ARG A 85 4.42 -1.44 -10.49
CA ARG A 85 5.31 -0.33 -10.18
C ARG A 85 5.76 -0.33 -8.72
N LEU A 86 4.85 -0.62 -7.78
CA LEU A 86 5.20 -0.75 -6.36
C LEU A 86 6.17 -1.90 -6.12
N PHE A 87 5.97 -3.06 -6.76
CA PHE A 87 6.93 -4.17 -6.71
C PHE A 87 8.31 -3.70 -7.15
N HIS A 88 8.43 -3.05 -8.30
CA HIS A 88 9.71 -2.56 -8.80
C HIS A 88 10.39 -1.56 -7.85
N ILE A 89 9.63 -0.62 -7.28
CA ILE A 89 10.16 0.37 -6.32
C ILE A 89 10.72 -0.35 -5.07
N ILE A 90 9.97 -1.32 -4.53
CA ILE A 90 10.36 -2.03 -3.31
C ILE A 90 11.51 -3.00 -3.58
N GLU A 91 11.52 -3.70 -4.71
CA GLU A 91 12.62 -4.60 -5.12
C GLU A 91 13.94 -3.85 -5.31
N THR A 92 13.87 -2.58 -5.73
CA THR A 92 15.05 -1.70 -5.86
C THR A 92 15.41 -0.95 -4.58
N SER A 93 14.68 -1.20 -3.49
CA SER A 93 14.99 -0.69 -2.14
C SER A 93 15.85 -1.68 -1.36
N LYS A 94 16.19 -1.34 -0.10
CA LYS A 94 16.88 -2.25 0.83
C LYS A 94 15.94 -3.21 1.58
N PHE A 95 14.65 -3.25 1.23
CA PHE A 95 13.70 -4.15 1.86
C PHE A 95 14.06 -5.61 1.61
N ASN A 96 14.09 -6.41 2.67
CA ASN A 96 14.46 -7.83 2.62
C ASN A 96 13.35 -8.77 3.11
N GLY A 97 12.13 -8.25 3.32
CA GLY A 97 10.96 -9.01 3.72
C GLY A 97 10.17 -9.56 2.53
N SER A 98 8.99 -10.11 2.82
CA SER A 98 8.08 -10.61 1.79
C SER A 98 7.20 -9.49 1.22
N ILE A 99 6.95 -9.53 -0.10
CA ILE A 99 6.05 -8.58 -0.78
C ILE A 99 4.99 -9.41 -1.49
N ASN A 100 3.72 -9.09 -1.28
CA ASN A 100 2.61 -9.76 -1.95
C ASN A 100 1.58 -8.75 -2.40
N ARG A 101 0.88 -9.04 -3.49
CA ARG A 101 -0.33 -8.31 -3.87
C ARG A 101 -1.55 -8.99 -3.29
N HIS A 102 -2.51 -8.19 -2.83
CA HIS A 102 -3.85 -8.64 -2.49
C HIS A 102 -4.84 -7.72 -3.20
N SER A 103 -5.81 -8.27 -3.93
CA SER A 103 -6.86 -7.50 -4.58
C SER A 103 -8.23 -8.08 -4.22
N PRO A 104 -9.31 -7.30 -4.33
CA PRO A 104 -10.67 -7.81 -4.21
C PRO A 104 -10.94 -9.02 -5.11
N SER A 105 -11.77 -9.96 -4.68
CA SER A 105 -12.07 -11.17 -5.47
C SER A 105 -12.90 -10.89 -6.73
N LYS A 106 -13.69 -9.82 -6.72
CA LYS A 106 -14.55 -9.43 -7.86
C LYS A 106 -13.82 -8.39 -8.73
N GLU A 107 -13.91 -8.57 -10.05
CA GLU A 107 -13.32 -7.65 -11.01
C GLU A 107 -13.93 -6.25 -10.88
N SER A 108 -13.11 -5.23 -11.09
CA SER A 108 -13.44 -3.81 -11.00
C SER A 108 -13.90 -3.33 -9.61
N HIS A 109 -13.77 -4.15 -8.57
CA HIS A 109 -13.99 -3.70 -7.20
C HIS A 109 -12.72 -3.12 -6.59
N ASP A 110 -12.91 -2.11 -5.76
CA ASP A 110 -11.97 -1.60 -4.76
C ASP A 110 -12.30 -2.17 -3.36
N TRP A 111 -11.46 -1.86 -2.35
CA TRP A 111 -11.67 -2.37 -0.98
C TRP A 111 -12.86 -1.74 -0.28
N SER A 112 -13.23 -0.51 -0.64
CA SER A 112 -14.43 0.14 -0.12
C SER A 112 -15.71 -0.53 -0.62
N ASN A 113 -15.74 -0.99 -1.88
CA ASN A 113 -16.84 -1.77 -2.44
C ASN A 113 -16.98 -3.11 -1.69
N VAL A 114 -15.86 -3.78 -1.40
CA VAL A 114 -15.86 -5.03 -0.62
C VAL A 114 -16.45 -4.81 0.78
N LEU A 115 -16.13 -3.69 1.43
CA LEU A 115 -16.67 -3.36 2.74
C LEU A 115 -18.19 -3.10 2.69
N MET A 116 -18.70 -2.49 1.62
CA MET A 116 -20.11 -2.12 1.49
C MET A 116 -21.04 -3.27 1.09
N GLY A 117 -20.51 -4.36 0.51
CA GLY A 117 -21.26 -5.56 0.10
C GLY A 117 -21.64 -5.57 -1.38
#